data_AF-A0A2T0MRY2-F1
#
_entry.id   AF-A0A2T0MRY2-F1
#
_cell.length_a   1.000
_cell.length_b   1.000
_cell.length_c   1.000
_cell.angle_alpha   90.00
_cell.angle_beta   90.00
_cell.angle_gamma   90.00
#
_symmetry.space_group_name_H-M   'P 1'
#
loop_
_entity.id
_entity.type
_entity.pdbx_description
1 polymer ?
#
loop_
_entity_poly.entity_id
_entity_poly.type
_entity_poly.pdbx_seq_one_letter_code
_entity_poly.pdbx_strand_id
1 'polypeptide(L)'
;MRRVGDREHVDRLLAAARTWWADSAGDDGCVVAEAYDEDLRVVVRTLLVAKAICGLLTARLVVLTDPGWTRLAEAFGGTVGGRPDVPPRALVTSRAERAVPREVPVVHVHGTGTLRAYALFPDQGTCTIQDELPARVGAFFERHVWPHREVIRPGAERVARRAGRAYQVRTETERRQLRHYACSRLGIDADRPTVAVFGHEPGGDAELFAATTEFAASDQSANWLFLDAPADDASGTGCRNGPRRELGSTPRIRHVPGTMSANLLWSTTDVGVAFGDSDLPAFGIPVIQAGWSEGGACGATHMAGSPSEHHLLLAEAIARSAKGAGFLGPEQRERARLWLWLRRCGADVPSQLLPHWEHGDDYARAMTVNLRHAERDGDALYSAVGRMWRWRDPVLTRFDFHDPAATAAALIPSTTATRVPSRSIR
;
A
#
# COMPACT_ATOMS: atom_id res chain seq x y z
N MET A 1 2.51 8.16 24.63
CA MET A 1 2.12 8.53 26.01
C MET A 1 0.61 8.29 26.15
N ARG A 2 0.17 7.20 26.80
CA ARG A 2 -1.25 6.81 26.89
C ARG A 2 -2.01 7.73 27.86
N ARG A 3 -3.16 8.27 27.48
CA ARG A 3 -4.02 9.12 28.32
C ARG A 3 -4.88 8.27 29.26
N VAL A 4 -5.30 8.84 30.39
CA VAL A 4 -6.09 8.16 31.45
C VAL A 4 -7.42 7.56 30.93
N GLY A 5 -8.00 8.07 29.83
CA GLY A 5 -9.19 7.51 29.18
C GLY A 5 -8.95 6.33 28.23
N ASP A 6 -7.71 6.11 27.78
CA ASP A 6 -7.39 5.04 26.83
C ASP A 6 -7.58 3.66 27.48
N ARG A 7 -7.33 3.57 28.80
CA ARG A 7 -7.43 2.32 29.56
C ARG A 7 -8.86 1.83 29.66
N GLU A 8 -9.82 2.73 29.93
CA GLU A 8 -11.24 2.37 30.03
C GLU A 8 -11.81 1.92 28.67
N HIS A 9 -11.45 2.61 27.58
CA HIS A 9 -11.85 2.20 26.23
C HIS A 9 -11.27 0.84 25.84
N VAL A 10 -10.00 0.57 26.19
CA VAL A 10 -9.38 -0.73 25.96
C VAL A 10 -10.05 -1.82 26.78
N ASP A 11 -10.35 -1.61 28.06
CA ASP A 11 -11.02 -2.62 28.89
C ASP A 11 -12.43 -2.97 28.37
N ARG A 12 -13.18 -1.97 27.91
CA ARG A 12 -14.50 -2.20 27.25
C ARG A 12 -14.37 -2.95 25.93
N LEU A 13 -13.34 -2.65 25.14
CA LEU A 13 -13.03 -3.38 23.92
C LEU A 13 -12.72 -4.85 24.22
N LEU A 14 -11.87 -5.12 25.21
CA LEU A 14 -11.52 -6.47 25.62
C LEU A 14 -12.75 -7.28 26.05
N ALA A 15 -13.67 -6.67 26.80
CA ALA A 15 -14.92 -7.31 27.19
C ALA A 15 -15.78 -7.66 25.97
N ALA A 16 -15.97 -6.71 25.04
CA ALA A 16 -16.75 -6.95 23.81
C ALA A 16 -16.10 -8.02 22.92
N ALA A 17 -14.77 -7.98 22.77
CA ALA A 17 -14.00 -8.97 22.01
C ALA A 17 -14.15 -10.38 22.59
N ARG A 18 -14.10 -10.54 23.92
CA ARG A 18 -14.33 -11.84 24.57
C ARG A 18 -15.73 -12.37 24.27
N THR A 19 -16.77 -11.56 24.43
CA THR A 19 -18.14 -11.98 24.11
C THR A 19 -18.26 -12.44 22.65
N TRP A 20 -17.51 -11.81 21.75
CA TRP A 20 -17.59 -12.08 20.33
C TRP A 20 -16.76 -13.29 19.86
N TRP A 21 -15.56 -13.48 20.41
CA TRP A 21 -14.57 -14.45 19.92
C TRP A 21 -14.12 -15.51 20.94
N ALA A 22 -14.70 -15.56 22.15
CA ALA A 22 -14.29 -16.49 23.21
C ALA A 22 -14.32 -17.97 22.80
N ASP A 23 -15.09 -18.34 21.77
CA ASP A 23 -15.10 -19.70 21.25
C ASP A 23 -13.88 -19.96 20.34
N SER A 24 -13.05 -20.92 20.77
CA SER A 24 -11.95 -21.48 19.98
C SER A 24 -11.91 -23.01 20.18
N ALA A 25 -12.91 -23.72 19.65
CA ALA A 25 -12.76 -25.15 19.38
C ALA A 25 -12.18 -25.30 17.97
N GLY A 26 -10.87 -25.51 17.88
CA GLY A 26 -10.19 -25.91 16.65
C GLY A 26 -9.50 -27.25 16.87
N ASP A 27 -9.16 -27.93 15.79
CA ASP A 27 -8.39 -29.18 15.83
C ASP A 27 -6.94 -28.90 16.29
N ASP A 28 -6.10 -29.94 16.34
CA ASP A 28 -4.69 -29.82 16.78
C ASP A 28 -3.83 -28.85 15.92
N GLY A 29 -4.29 -28.51 14.71
CA GLY A 29 -3.62 -27.56 13.81
C GLY A 29 -3.75 -26.11 14.29
N CYS A 30 -2.73 -25.29 14.01
CA CYS A 30 -2.72 -23.88 14.42
C CYS A 30 -2.47 -22.90 13.27
N VAL A 31 -2.98 -21.68 13.44
CA VAL A 31 -2.60 -20.48 12.67
C VAL A 31 -1.82 -19.57 13.61
N VAL A 32 -0.66 -19.10 13.16
CA VAL A 32 0.18 -18.19 13.94
C VAL A 32 -0.08 -16.76 13.49
N ALA A 33 -0.31 -15.85 14.44
CA ALA A 33 -0.41 -14.42 14.22
C ALA A 33 0.77 -13.69 14.89
N GLU A 34 1.56 -12.95 14.11
CA GLU A 34 2.62 -12.06 14.59
C GLU A 34 2.05 -10.64 14.76
N ALA A 35 1.77 -10.27 16.01
CA ALA A 35 1.04 -9.06 16.37
C ALA A 35 1.92 -8.08 17.18
N TYR A 36 3.14 -7.83 16.70
CA TYR A 36 4.15 -7.04 17.41
C TYR A 36 4.05 -5.52 17.21
N ASP A 37 3.04 -5.03 16.50
CA ASP A 37 2.95 -3.60 16.16
C ASP A 37 2.65 -2.73 17.38
N GLU A 38 3.13 -1.48 17.39
CA GLU A 38 2.83 -0.54 18.48
C GLU A 38 1.41 0.05 18.34
N ASP A 39 0.82 -0.04 17.14
CA ASP A 39 -0.50 0.49 16.83
C ASP A 39 -1.58 -0.60 16.98
N LEU A 40 -2.54 -0.36 17.88
CA LEU A 40 -3.72 -1.20 18.09
C LEU A 40 -4.44 -1.54 16.78
N ARG A 41 -4.49 -0.58 15.85
CA ARG A 41 -5.17 -0.72 14.55
C ARG A 41 -4.55 -1.81 13.70
N VAL A 42 -3.23 -1.94 13.73
CA VAL A 42 -2.51 -2.99 13.01
C VAL A 42 -2.73 -4.33 13.70
N VAL A 43 -2.52 -4.38 15.02
CA VAL A 43 -2.68 -5.60 15.83
C VAL A 43 -4.05 -6.23 15.64
N VAL A 44 -5.12 -5.45 15.78
CA VAL A 44 -6.50 -5.94 15.60
C VAL A 44 -6.74 -6.49 14.20
N ARG A 45 -6.23 -5.82 13.15
CA ARG A 45 -6.39 -6.27 11.76
C ARG A 45 -5.71 -7.63 11.54
N THR A 46 -4.47 -7.77 12.03
CA THR A 46 -3.73 -9.02 11.97
C THR A 46 -4.48 -10.15 12.70
N LEU A 47 -4.95 -9.90 13.91
CA LEU A 47 -5.71 -10.87 14.69
C LEU A 47 -7.04 -11.26 14.03
N LEU A 48 -7.73 -10.30 13.43
CA LEU A 48 -9.01 -10.56 12.76
C LEU A 48 -8.84 -11.43 11.51
N VAL A 49 -7.84 -11.14 10.68
CA VAL A 49 -7.51 -11.98 9.52
C VAL A 49 -7.10 -13.37 9.97
N ALA A 50 -6.26 -13.48 11.00
CA ALA A 50 -5.88 -14.78 11.56
C ALA A 50 -7.08 -15.57 12.08
N LYS A 51 -8.01 -14.93 12.79
CA LYS A 51 -9.24 -15.59 13.27
C LYS A 51 -10.14 -16.03 12.11
N ALA A 52 -10.22 -15.27 11.03
CA ALA A 52 -10.95 -15.68 9.82
C ALA A 52 -10.34 -16.93 9.19
N ILE A 53 -9.01 -17.01 9.11
CA ILE A 53 -8.29 -18.19 8.62
C ILE A 53 -8.45 -19.38 9.58
N CYS A 54 -8.42 -19.15 10.90
CA CYS A 54 -8.71 -20.20 11.90
C CYS A 54 -10.08 -20.84 11.67
N GLY A 55 -11.12 -20.04 11.43
CA GLY A 55 -12.46 -20.54 11.14
C GLY A 55 -12.52 -21.36 9.85
N LEU A 56 -11.82 -20.91 8.81
CA LEU A 56 -11.73 -21.62 7.53
C LEU A 56 -11.03 -22.97 7.66
N LEU A 57 -9.95 -23.03 8.44
CA LEU A 57 -9.09 -24.19 8.59
C LEU A 57 -9.43 -25.07 9.79
N THR A 58 -10.48 -24.73 10.54
CA THR A 58 -10.82 -25.36 11.83
C THR A 58 -9.59 -25.48 12.74
N ALA A 59 -8.83 -24.38 12.87
CA ALA A 59 -7.54 -24.34 13.54
C ALA A 59 -7.57 -23.42 14.76
N ARG A 60 -6.69 -23.68 15.74
CA ARG A 60 -6.50 -22.79 16.90
C ARG A 60 -5.63 -21.58 16.54
N LEU A 61 -5.88 -20.45 17.20
CA LEU A 61 -5.08 -19.23 17.05
C LEU A 61 -3.92 -19.22 18.06
N VAL A 62 -2.68 -19.16 17.57
CA VAL A 62 -1.48 -18.91 18.38
C VAL A 62 -0.99 -17.51 18.09
N VAL A 63 -0.77 -16.70 19.12
CA VAL A 63 -0.37 -15.30 18.96
C VAL A 63 1.03 -15.06 19.51
N LEU A 64 1.90 -14.58 18.65
CA LEU A 64 3.23 -14.08 18.97
C LEU A 64 3.15 -12.56 19.07
N THR A 65 3.35 -12.02 20.28
CA THR A 65 3.08 -10.61 20.55
C THR A 65 3.87 -10.09 21.75
N ASP A 66 4.01 -8.77 21.84
CA ASP A 66 4.52 -8.10 23.03
C ASP A 66 3.54 -8.18 24.21
N PRO A 67 4.04 -8.11 25.47
CA PRO A 67 3.19 -8.19 26.68
C PRO A 67 2.05 -7.18 26.72
N GLY A 68 2.20 -6.04 26.02
CA GLY A 68 1.17 -4.99 25.93
C GLY A 68 -0.13 -5.43 25.25
N TRP A 69 -0.10 -6.50 24.43
CA TRP A 69 -1.25 -6.98 23.67
C TRP A 69 -1.75 -8.37 24.09
N THR A 70 -1.12 -9.02 25.08
CA THR A 70 -1.50 -10.36 25.58
C THR A 70 -3.00 -10.46 25.87
N ARG A 71 -3.57 -9.48 26.58
CA ARG A 71 -5.00 -9.48 26.93
C ARG A 71 -5.91 -9.40 25.70
N LEU A 72 -5.47 -8.70 24.66
CA LEU A 72 -6.22 -8.58 23.41
C LEU A 72 -6.14 -9.89 22.63
N ALA A 73 -4.96 -10.50 22.54
CA ALA A 73 -4.79 -11.82 21.92
C ALA A 73 -5.67 -12.89 22.58
N GLU A 74 -5.71 -12.92 23.92
CA GLU A 74 -6.61 -13.78 24.70
C GLU A 74 -8.09 -13.47 24.42
N ALA A 75 -8.45 -12.19 24.27
CA ALA A 75 -9.83 -11.79 23.96
C ALA A 75 -10.27 -12.24 22.56
N PHE A 76 -9.35 -12.44 21.62
CA PHE A 76 -9.60 -13.08 20.32
C PHE A 76 -9.67 -14.62 20.41
N GLY A 77 -9.52 -15.19 21.61
CA GLY A 77 -9.46 -16.63 21.85
C GLY A 77 -8.14 -17.25 21.41
N GLY A 78 -7.05 -16.46 21.37
CA GLY A 78 -5.72 -16.92 21.01
C GLY A 78 -4.90 -17.35 22.24
N THR A 79 -4.06 -18.37 22.07
CA THR A 79 -3.05 -18.74 23.07
C THR A 79 -1.78 -17.91 22.85
N VAL A 80 -1.28 -17.25 23.89
CA VAL A 80 -0.11 -16.37 23.83
C VAL A 80 1.16 -17.12 24.21
N GLY A 81 2.20 -16.99 23.38
CA GLY A 81 3.55 -17.50 23.66
C GLY A 81 3.80 -18.93 23.18
N GLY A 82 5.10 -19.21 22.95
CA GLY A 82 5.61 -20.50 22.46
C GLY A 82 5.58 -20.64 20.93
N ARG A 83 6.69 -21.09 20.35
CA ARG A 83 6.66 -21.64 18.98
C ARG A 83 5.76 -22.87 19.04
N PRO A 84 4.78 -23.03 18.13
CA PRO A 84 3.91 -24.19 18.17
C PRO A 84 4.74 -25.48 17.98
N ASP A 85 4.37 -26.53 18.71
CA ASP A 85 5.03 -27.84 18.63
C ASP A 85 4.81 -28.53 17.27
N VAL A 86 3.75 -28.12 16.55
CA VAL A 86 3.43 -28.56 15.21
C VAL A 86 3.65 -27.42 14.20
N PRO A 87 4.07 -27.72 12.96
CA PRO A 87 4.14 -26.71 11.91
C PRO A 87 2.80 -25.98 11.75
N PRO A 88 2.79 -24.63 11.72
CA PRO A 88 1.55 -23.89 11.57
C PRO A 88 0.96 -24.11 10.18
N ARG A 89 -0.38 -24.14 10.09
CA ARG A 89 -1.08 -24.21 8.80
C ARG A 89 -1.02 -22.90 8.02
N ALA A 90 -0.78 -21.79 8.72
CA ALA A 90 -0.63 -20.46 8.14
C ALA A 90 0.09 -19.52 9.11
N LEU A 91 0.76 -18.52 8.55
CA LEU A 91 1.30 -17.37 9.25
C LEU A 91 0.54 -16.11 8.81
N VAL A 92 0.13 -15.28 9.77
CA VAL A 92 -0.46 -13.95 9.52
C VAL A 92 0.40 -12.92 10.22
N THR A 93 0.86 -11.90 9.51
CA THR A 93 1.83 -10.94 10.04
C THR A 93 1.61 -9.56 9.44
N SER A 94 1.92 -8.50 10.18
CA SER A 94 2.01 -7.14 9.64
C SER A 94 3.45 -6.71 9.32
N ARG A 95 4.45 -7.50 9.75
CA ARG A 95 5.89 -7.19 9.66
C ARG A 95 6.62 -8.21 8.80
N ALA A 96 6.02 -8.63 7.69
CA ALA A 96 6.55 -9.74 6.93
C ALA A 96 8.01 -9.47 6.51
N GLU A 97 8.95 -10.26 7.04
CA GLU A 97 10.34 -10.22 6.62
C GLU A 97 10.41 -10.67 5.16
N ARG A 98 10.60 -9.71 4.26
CA ARG A 98 10.34 -9.93 2.84
C ARG A 98 11.27 -10.95 2.19
N ALA A 99 12.48 -11.13 2.74
CA ALA A 99 13.52 -12.01 2.20
C ALA A 99 13.51 -13.43 2.79
N VAL A 100 12.61 -13.76 3.73
CA VAL A 100 12.60 -15.08 4.36
C VAL A 100 11.69 -16.02 3.57
N PRO A 101 12.22 -17.15 3.04
CA PRO A 101 11.39 -18.16 2.40
C PRO A 101 10.52 -18.85 3.46
N ARG A 102 9.27 -19.17 3.09
CA ARG A 102 8.31 -19.79 4.01
C ARG A 102 7.68 -21.03 3.36
N GLU A 103 7.63 -22.11 4.13
CA GLU A 103 7.05 -23.40 3.74
C GLU A 103 5.54 -23.49 4.02
N VAL A 104 5.00 -22.45 4.66
CA VAL A 104 3.59 -22.35 5.03
C VAL A 104 2.98 -21.12 4.36
N PRO A 105 1.66 -21.10 4.09
CA PRO A 105 0.98 -19.90 3.62
C PRO A 105 1.26 -18.70 4.53
N VAL A 106 1.59 -17.56 3.94
CA VAL A 106 1.83 -16.30 4.65
C VAL A 106 0.81 -15.28 4.19
N VAL A 107 0.12 -14.64 5.13
CA VAL A 107 -0.78 -13.52 4.87
C VAL A 107 -0.19 -12.27 5.51
N HIS A 108 0.32 -11.37 4.67
CA HIS A 108 0.81 -10.06 5.08
C HIS A 108 -0.37 -9.08 5.14
N VAL A 109 -0.74 -8.68 6.34
CA VAL A 109 -1.80 -7.71 6.59
C VAL A 109 -1.22 -6.30 6.59
N HIS A 110 -1.81 -5.42 5.79
CA HIS A 110 -1.36 -4.03 5.64
C HIS A 110 -2.54 -3.07 5.43
N GLY A 111 -2.28 -1.77 5.49
CA GLY A 111 -3.22 -0.74 5.05
C GLY A 111 -3.58 0.32 6.09
N THR A 112 -3.81 1.52 5.60
CA THR A 112 -4.16 2.74 6.36
C THR A 112 -5.61 3.17 6.12
N GLY A 113 -6.46 2.30 5.56
CA GLY A 113 -7.86 2.52 5.26
C GLY A 113 -8.77 1.54 6.00
N THR A 114 -9.40 0.61 5.26
CA THR A 114 -10.13 -0.52 5.87
C THR A 114 -9.16 -1.67 6.16
N LEU A 115 -9.21 -2.76 5.41
CA LEU A 115 -8.30 -3.89 5.51
C LEU A 115 -7.79 -4.25 4.14
N ARG A 116 -6.47 -4.45 4.05
CA ARG A 116 -5.84 -5.08 2.90
C ARG A 116 -4.95 -6.21 3.39
N ALA A 117 -4.75 -7.20 2.54
CA ALA A 117 -3.79 -8.25 2.80
C ALA A 117 -3.28 -8.83 1.50
N TYR A 118 -2.05 -9.31 1.54
CA TYR A 118 -1.45 -10.11 0.49
C TYR A 118 -1.18 -11.51 1.01
N ALA A 119 -1.29 -12.50 0.14
CA ALA A 119 -1.06 -13.89 0.49
C ALA A 119 0.01 -14.50 -0.43
N LEU A 120 0.92 -15.25 0.18
CA LEU A 120 1.77 -16.20 -0.52
C LEU A 120 1.39 -17.60 -0.11
N PHE A 121 1.14 -18.45 -1.11
CA PHE A 121 0.89 -19.86 -0.91
C PHE A 121 2.08 -20.67 -1.43
N PRO A 122 2.66 -21.57 -0.62
CA PRO A 122 3.89 -22.32 -0.95
C PRO A 122 3.64 -23.43 -1.97
N ASP A 123 2.39 -23.86 -2.16
CA ASP A 123 1.98 -24.80 -3.22
C ASP A 123 2.14 -24.20 -4.64
N GLN A 124 2.47 -22.90 -4.73
CA GLN A 124 2.79 -22.19 -5.96
C GLN A 124 4.30 -21.98 -6.17
N GLY A 125 5.16 -22.54 -5.30
CA GLY A 125 6.63 -22.42 -5.38
C GLY A 125 7.27 -21.97 -4.05
N THR A 126 8.57 -22.26 -3.87
CA THR A 126 9.37 -21.75 -2.73
C THR A 126 9.65 -20.26 -2.93
N CYS A 127 9.10 -19.41 -2.08
CA CYS A 127 9.00 -17.98 -2.41
C CYS A 127 9.23 -17.09 -1.19
N THR A 128 9.94 -15.99 -1.42
CA THR A 128 10.01 -14.84 -0.52
C THR A 128 8.97 -13.80 -0.97
N ILE A 129 8.52 -12.92 -0.08
CA ILE A 129 7.61 -11.81 -0.47
C ILE A 129 8.30 -10.84 -1.41
N GLN A 130 9.60 -10.63 -1.19
CA GLN A 130 10.43 -9.74 -2.01
C GLN A 130 10.39 -10.16 -3.49
N ASP A 131 10.62 -11.45 -3.74
CA ASP A 131 10.86 -11.93 -5.10
C ASP A 131 9.57 -12.19 -5.88
N GLU A 132 8.51 -12.62 -5.18
CA GLU A 132 7.37 -13.29 -5.84
C GLU A 132 6.07 -12.52 -5.78
N LEU A 133 5.86 -11.73 -4.72
CA LEU A 133 4.59 -11.03 -4.56
C LEU A 133 4.29 -10.08 -5.74
N PRO A 134 5.23 -9.24 -6.23
CA PRO A 134 4.95 -8.37 -7.36
C PRO A 134 4.53 -9.14 -8.61
N ALA A 135 5.24 -10.23 -8.94
CA ALA A 135 4.94 -11.06 -10.11
C ALA A 135 3.55 -11.73 -10.00
N ARG A 136 3.20 -12.24 -8.82
CA ARG A 136 1.89 -12.86 -8.57
C ARG A 136 0.75 -11.83 -8.63
N VAL A 137 0.93 -10.66 -8.03
CA VAL A 137 -0.04 -9.55 -8.12
C VAL A 137 -0.20 -9.09 -9.57
N GLY A 138 0.90 -8.99 -10.33
CA GLY A 138 0.86 -8.68 -11.76
C GLY A 138 0.08 -9.73 -12.56
N ALA A 139 0.34 -11.02 -12.33
CA ALA A 139 -0.40 -12.11 -12.97
C ALA A 139 -1.90 -12.09 -12.62
N PHE A 140 -2.24 -11.81 -11.36
CA PHE A 140 -3.62 -11.60 -10.94
C PHE A 140 -4.24 -10.40 -11.67
N PHE A 141 -3.54 -9.27 -11.73
CA PHE A 141 -3.99 -8.07 -12.41
C PHE A 141 -4.27 -8.32 -13.91
N GLU A 142 -3.35 -8.96 -14.63
CA GLU A 142 -3.51 -9.31 -16.05
C GLU A 142 -4.69 -10.24 -16.31
N ARG A 143 -4.91 -11.21 -15.41
CA ARG A 143 -5.97 -12.21 -15.58
C ARG A 143 -7.34 -11.68 -15.19
N HIS A 144 -7.42 -10.86 -14.14
CA HIS A 144 -8.67 -10.57 -13.44
C HIS A 144 -9.07 -9.09 -13.42
N VAL A 145 -8.15 -8.16 -13.65
CA VAL A 145 -8.45 -6.72 -13.59
C VAL A 145 -8.39 -6.10 -14.98
N TRP A 146 -7.30 -6.35 -15.71
CA TRP A 146 -7.08 -5.79 -17.04
C TRP A 146 -8.17 -6.13 -18.08
N PRO A 147 -8.72 -7.37 -18.13
CA PRO A 147 -9.78 -7.71 -19.08
C PRO A 147 -11.08 -6.96 -18.81
N HIS A 148 -11.31 -6.55 -17.55
CA HIS A 148 -12.50 -5.83 -17.12
C HIS A 148 -12.30 -4.31 -17.02
N ARG A 149 -11.22 -3.77 -17.59
CA ARG A 149 -10.88 -2.34 -17.53
C ARG A 149 -12.00 -1.41 -17.93
N GLU A 150 -12.77 -1.75 -18.96
CA GLU A 150 -13.89 -0.92 -19.44
C GLU A 150 -14.98 -0.76 -18.38
N VAL A 151 -15.31 -1.84 -17.67
CA VAL A 151 -16.31 -1.85 -16.59
C VAL A 151 -15.78 -1.11 -15.36
N ILE A 152 -14.48 -1.24 -15.07
CA ILE A 152 -13.84 -0.65 -13.90
C ILE A 152 -13.55 0.84 -14.09
N ARG A 153 -13.30 1.29 -15.33
CA ARG A 153 -12.82 2.64 -15.68
C ARG A 153 -13.59 3.78 -15.00
N PRO A 154 -14.95 3.79 -14.95
CA PRO A 154 -15.68 4.84 -14.24
C PRO A 154 -15.36 4.88 -12.74
N GLY A 155 -15.16 3.72 -12.12
CA GLY A 155 -14.72 3.58 -10.74
C GLY A 155 -13.28 4.05 -10.55
N ALA A 156 -12.38 3.67 -11.45
CA ALA A 156 -10.98 4.09 -11.41
C ALA A 156 -10.82 5.61 -11.51
N GLU A 157 -11.58 6.28 -12.39
CA GLU A 157 -11.58 7.74 -12.50
C GLU A 157 -12.18 8.44 -11.28
N ARG A 158 -13.12 7.81 -10.55
CA ARG A 158 -13.60 8.35 -9.26
C ARG A 158 -12.54 8.23 -8.17
N VAL A 159 -11.88 7.09 -8.07
CA VAL A 159 -10.80 6.86 -7.10
C VAL A 159 -9.64 7.82 -7.37
N ALA A 160 -9.22 7.94 -8.62
CA ALA A 160 -8.22 8.90 -9.07
C ALA A 160 -8.57 10.33 -8.66
N ARG A 161 -9.80 10.80 -8.93
CA ARG A 161 -10.24 12.14 -8.52
C ARG A 161 -10.25 12.34 -7.01
N ARG A 162 -10.56 11.30 -6.23
CA ARG A 162 -10.53 11.37 -4.76
C ARG A 162 -9.09 11.42 -4.23
N ALA A 163 -8.21 10.55 -4.72
CA ALA A 163 -6.79 10.54 -4.37
C ALA A 163 -6.10 11.85 -4.78
N GLY A 164 -6.49 12.38 -5.95
CA GLY A 164 -6.04 13.66 -6.45
C GLY A 164 -6.64 14.87 -5.73
N ARG A 165 -7.48 14.77 -4.69
CA ARG A 165 -7.95 15.97 -3.96
C ARG A 165 -6.81 16.74 -3.28
N ALA A 166 -5.71 16.06 -2.97
CA ALA A 166 -4.47 16.69 -2.53
C ALA A 166 -3.73 17.41 -3.67
N TYR A 167 -4.07 17.11 -4.93
CA TYR A 167 -3.56 17.68 -6.16
C TYR A 167 -4.60 18.63 -6.81
N GLN A 168 -4.56 19.90 -6.47
CA GLN A 168 -5.57 20.89 -6.86
C GLN A 168 -5.28 21.57 -8.21
N VAL A 169 -4.23 21.15 -8.93
CA VAL A 169 -3.86 21.71 -10.23
C VAL A 169 -4.82 21.18 -11.31
N ARG A 170 -5.57 22.09 -11.95
CA ARG A 170 -6.63 21.76 -12.91
C ARG A 170 -6.22 21.99 -14.35
N THR A 171 -5.25 22.86 -14.60
CA THR A 171 -4.82 23.21 -15.95
C THR A 171 -3.31 23.12 -16.10
N GLU A 172 -2.86 22.93 -17.35
CA GLU A 172 -1.43 22.97 -17.68
C GLU A 172 -0.82 24.35 -17.40
N THR A 173 -1.59 25.43 -17.56
CA THR A 173 -1.15 26.79 -17.21
C THR A 173 -0.90 26.93 -15.71
N GLU A 174 -1.84 26.46 -14.87
CA GLU A 174 -1.66 26.44 -13.41
C GLU A 174 -0.44 25.60 -13.02
N ARG A 175 -0.26 24.43 -13.67
CA ARG A 175 0.92 23.58 -13.44
C ARG A 175 2.21 24.32 -13.75
N ARG A 176 2.30 25.00 -14.90
CA ARG A 176 3.49 25.78 -15.29
C ARG A 176 3.77 26.95 -14.35
N GLN A 177 2.74 27.65 -13.86
CA GLN A 177 2.90 28.73 -12.89
C GLN A 177 3.43 28.21 -11.56
N LEU A 178 2.85 27.12 -11.05
CA LEU A 178 3.31 26.47 -9.82
C LEU A 178 4.72 25.92 -9.96
N ARG A 179 5.06 25.35 -11.12
CA ARG A 179 6.42 24.91 -11.46
C ARG A 179 7.42 26.07 -11.33
N HIS A 180 7.17 27.19 -12.01
CA HIS A 180 8.08 28.34 -11.94
C HIS A 180 8.25 28.86 -10.51
N TYR A 181 7.16 28.96 -9.76
CA TYR A 181 7.19 29.38 -8.36
C TYR A 181 8.01 28.40 -7.50
N ALA A 182 7.77 27.10 -7.62
CA ALA A 182 8.45 26.07 -6.86
C ALA A 182 9.94 25.98 -7.23
N CYS A 183 10.27 25.98 -8.52
CA CYS A 183 11.65 25.96 -9.01
C CYS A 183 12.43 27.20 -8.54
N SER A 184 11.80 28.39 -8.59
CA SER A 184 12.39 29.62 -8.04
C SER A 184 12.68 29.50 -6.54
N ARG A 185 11.74 28.98 -5.76
CA ARG A 185 11.93 28.76 -4.32
C ARG A 185 13.03 27.74 -4.01
N LEU A 186 13.18 26.73 -4.86
CA LEU A 186 14.22 25.71 -4.76
C LEU A 186 15.56 26.16 -5.35
N GLY A 187 15.61 27.30 -6.03
CA GLY A 187 16.80 27.78 -6.74
C GLY A 187 17.27 26.79 -7.81
N ILE A 188 16.33 26.22 -8.59
CA ILE A 188 16.57 25.34 -9.73
C ILE A 188 15.94 25.92 -11.00
N ASP A 189 16.37 25.43 -12.16
CA ASP A 189 15.96 25.94 -13.47
C ASP A 189 14.58 25.40 -13.86
N ALA A 190 13.57 26.26 -14.02
CA ALA A 190 12.21 25.83 -14.35
C ALA A 190 12.09 25.22 -15.76
N ASP A 191 13.01 25.54 -16.66
CA ASP A 191 12.97 25.12 -18.07
C ASP A 191 13.63 23.76 -18.30
N ARG A 192 14.34 23.22 -17.31
CA ARG A 192 14.91 21.87 -17.36
C ARG A 192 13.92 20.82 -16.87
N PRO A 193 13.95 19.59 -17.43
CA PRO A 193 13.26 18.46 -16.83
C PRO A 193 13.65 18.28 -15.37
N THR A 194 12.69 17.89 -14.53
CA THR A 194 12.92 17.63 -13.11
C THR A 194 12.59 16.19 -12.78
N VAL A 195 13.58 15.49 -12.23
CA VAL A 195 13.47 14.11 -11.75
C VAL A 195 13.28 14.13 -10.23
N ALA A 196 12.22 13.51 -9.73
CA ALA A 196 11.98 13.35 -8.29
C ALA A 196 12.28 11.92 -7.85
N VAL A 197 13.13 11.76 -6.84
CA VAL A 197 13.56 10.47 -6.28
C VAL A 197 12.94 10.30 -4.90
N PHE A 198 12.20 9.22 -4.67
CA PHE A 198 11.41 9.04 -3.44
C PHE A 198 11.12 7.56 -3.09
N GLY A 199 10.75 7.35 -1.83
CA GLY A 199 10.38 6.05 -1.27
C GLY A 199 11.57 5.14 -0.91
N HIS A 200 12.79 5.66 -0.85
CA HIS A 200 13.98 4.85 -0.54
C HIS A 200 14.13 4.68 0.98
N GLU A 201 14.13 3.43 1.43
CA GLU A 201 14.44 3.05 2.80
C GLU A 201 15.92 2.62 2.91
N PRO A 202 16.70 3.16 3.87
CA PRO A 202 18.08 2.76 4.06
C PRO A 202 18.25 1.23 4.18
N GLY A 203 19.10 0.65 3.34
CA GLY A 203 19.37 -0.79 3.30
C GLY A 203 18.55 -1.57 2.26
N GLY A 204 17.47 -1.00 1.71
CA GLY A 204 16.75 -1.55 0.56
C GLY A 204 17.26 -0.97 -0.76
N ASP A 205 17.36 -1.79 -1.81
CA ASP A 205 17.61 -1.36 -3.20
C ASP A 205 18.83 -0.41 -3.37
N ALA A 206 19.83 -0.56 -2.49
CA ALA A 206 20.94 0.38 -2.35
C ALA A 206 21.78 0.54 -3.63
N GLU A 207 21.90 -0.53 -4.44
CA GLU A 207 22.61 -0.50 -5.71
C GLU A 207 21.94 0.43 -6.72
N LEU A 208 20.61 0.35 -6.85
CA LEU A 208 19.85 1.21 -7.76
C LEU A 208 19.73 2.65 -7.25
N PHE A 209 19.71 2.85 -5.93
CA PHE A 209 19.81 4.18 -5.33
C PHE A 209 21.19 4.81 -5.59
N ALA A 210 22.28 4.06 -5.39
CA ALA A 210 23.63 4.50 -5.73
C ALA A 210 23.75 4.84 -7.21
N ALA A 211 23.24 3.99 -8.11
CA ALA A 211 23.21 4.25 -9.55
C ALA A 211 22.43 5.53 -9.90
N THR A 212 21.31 5.81 -9.21
CA THR A 212 20.52 7.04 -9.38
C THR A 212 21.30 8.27 -8.96
N THR A 213 21.95 8.23 -7.80
CA THR A 213 22.75 9.36 -7.27
C THR A 213 23.97 9.64 -8.13
N GLU A 214 24.65 8.60 -8.63
CA GLU A 214 25.77 8.74 -9.57
C GLU A 214 25.34 9.36 -10.90
N PHE A 215 24.23 8.89 -11.46
CA PHE A 215 23.68 9.46 -12.68
C PHE A 215 23.31 10.93 -12.48
N ALA A 216 22.63 11.27 -11.38
CA ALA A 216 22.28 12.65 -11.05
C ALA A 216 23.50 13.57 -10.93
N ALA A 217 24.59 13.08 -10.32
CA ALA A 217 25.81 13.84 -10.15
C ALA A 217 26.51 14.16 -11.49
N SER A 218 26.44 13.24 -12.46
CA SER A 218 27.07 13.38 -13.78
C SER A 218 26.19 14.09 -14.82
N ASP A 219 24.87 13.88 -14.78
CA ASP A 219 23.93 14.50 -15.71
C ASP A 219 23.70 15.97 -15.38
N GLN A 220 23.89 16.85 -16.37
CA GLN A 220 23.62 18.29 -16.26
C GLN A 220 22.32 18.71 -16.95
N SER A 221 21.63 17.80 -17.61
CA SER A 221 20.45 18.11 -18.43
C SER A 221 19.15 18.20 -17.64
N ALA A 222 19.09 17.66 -16.42
CA ALA A 222 17.92 17.73 -15.54
C ALA A 222 18.19 18.39 -14.17
N ASN A 223 17.12 18.80 -13.51
CA ASN A 223 17.08 19.04 -12.07
C ASN A 223 16.76 17.74 -11.33
N TRP A 224 17.23 17.63 -10.10
CA TRP A 224 17.05 16.44 -9.26
C TRP A 224 16.52 16.82 -7.88
N LEU A 225 15.41 16.19 -7.49
CA LEU A 225 14.78 16.36 -6.18
C LEU A 225 14.83 15.04 -5.42
N PHE A 226 15.65 14.96 -4.37
CA PHE A 226 15.67 13.81 -3.46
C PHE A 226 14.76 14.09 -2.27
N LEU A 227 13.76 13.24 -2.05
CA LEU A 227 12.80 13.41 -0.94
C LEU A 227 13.22 12.64 0.31
N ASP A 228 13.96 11.55 0.12
CA ASP A 228 14.50 10.75 1.22
C ASP A 228 15.95 11.14 1.49
N ALA A 229 16.35 11.03 2.76
CA ALA A 229 17.71 11.30 3.15
C ALA A 229 18.65 10.25 2.54
N PRO A 230 19.80 10.67 1.96
CA PRO A 230 20.85 9.73 1.63
C PRO A 230 21.36 9.04 2.91
N ALA A 231 21.70 7.76 2.82
CA ALA A 231 21.99 6.89 3.97
C ALA A 231 23.06 7.42 4.94
N ASP A 232 23.94 8.32 4.49
CA ASP A 232 25.00 8.92 5.29
C ASP A 232 24.50 9.92 6.35
N ASP A 233 23.26 10.41 6.27
CA ASP A 233 22.69 11.36 7.24
C ASP A 233 21.95 10.68 8.42
N ALA A 234 21.73 9.36 8.38
CA ALA A 234 20.96 8.63 9.38
C ALA A 234 21.78 8.18 10.61
N SER A 235 23.11 8.18 10.52
CA SER A 235 23.97 7.86 11.65
C SER A 235 24.33 9.14 12.43
N GLY A 236 23.52 9.46 13.43
CA GLY A 236 23.78 10.50 14.44
C GLY A 236 24.99 10.23 15.34
N THR A 237 26.00 9.50 14.86
CA THR A 237 27.26 9.20 15.55
C THR A 237 28.41 9.71 14.70
N GLY A 238 29.08 10.74 15.21
CA GLY A 238 30.14 11.45 14.51
C GLY A 238 31.29 10.57 14.05
N CYS A 239 31.34 10.32 12.75
CA CYS A 239 32.58 10.04 12.03
C CYS A 239 32.72 11.07 10.89
N ARG A 240 33.17 12.29 11.25
CA ARG A 240 33.88 13.16 10.30
C ARG A 240 35.17 12.42 9.94
N ASN A 241 35.33 12.01 8.67
CA ASN A 241 36.61 11.81 7.94
C ASN A 241 36.51 10.86 6.72
N GLY A 242 35.34 10.70 6.11
CA GLY A 242 35.23 10.24 4.71
C GLY A 242 35.05 11.45 3.78
N PRO A 243 35.51 11.41 2.52
CA PRO A 243 35.26 12.50 1.57
C PRO A 243 33.76 12.63 1.35
N ARG A 244 33.16 13.66 1.97
CA ARG A 244 31.80 14.14 1.66
C ARG A 244 31.75 14.40 0.16
N ARG A 245 31.15 13.50 -0.61
CA ARG A 245 30.73 13.80 -1.98
C ARG A 245 29.50 14.70 -1.82
N GLU A 246 29.75 16.01 -1.81
CA GLU A 246 28.75 17.05 -1.55
C GLU A 246 27.65 17.02 -2.62
N LEU A 247 26.57 16.26 -2.39
CA LEU A 247 25.33 16.37 -3.17
C LEU A 247 24.79 17.82 -3.15
N GLY A 248 25.17 18.62 -2.13
CA GLY A 248 24.80 20.03 -1.99
C GLY A 248 25.63 21.05 -2.79
N SER A 249 26.68 20.63 -3.51
CA SER A 249 27.54 21.56 -4.27
C SER A 249 26.99 21.92 -5.66
N THR A 250 26.01 21.18 -6.16
CA THR A 250 25.46 21.41 -7.50
C THR A 250 24.13 22.16 -7.42
N PRO A 251 23.96 23.27 -8.16
CA PRO A 251 22.76 24.10 -8.07
C PRO A 251 21.47 23.39 -8.52
N ARG A 252 21.58 22.28 -9.25
CA ARG A 252 20.47 21.52 -9.84
C ARG A 252 19.97 20.34 -8.98
N ILE A 253 20.74 19.94 -7.96
CA ILE A 253 20.35 18.84 -7.06
C ILE A 253 19.88 19.45 -5.74
N ARG A 254 18.68 19.06 -5.30
CA ARG A 254 18.07 19.51 -4.05
C ARG A 254 17.56 18.32 -3.26
N HIS A 255 17.88 18.32 -1.98
CA HIS A 255 17.18 17.50 -1.01
C HIS A 255 15.98 18.29 -0.48
N VAL A 256 14.78 17.72 -0.58
CA VAL A 256 13.52 18.37 -0.20
C VAL A 256 12.81 17.53 0.87
N PRO A 257 13.21 17.63 2.14
CA PRO A 257 12.60 16.84 3.20
C PRO A 257 11.20 17.36 3.52
N GLY A 258 10.19 16.49 3.37
CA GLY A 258 8.86 16.47 4.02
C GLY A 258 7.98 17.73 4.08
N THR A 259 8.44 18.89 3.59
CA THR A 259 7.86 20.21 3.85
C THR A 259 7.20 20.84 2.63
N MET A 260 7.37 20.23 1.45
CA MET A 260 6.75 20.70 0.22
C MET A 260 5.36 20.08 0.05
N SER A 261 4.36 20.92 -0.26
CA SER A 261 3.03 20.40 -0.58
C SER A 261 3.07 19.50 -1.82
N ALA A 262 2.22 18.48 -1.86
CA ALA A 262 2.07 17.59 -3.02
C ALA A 262 1.80 18.38 -4.32
N ASN A 263 1.06 19.49 -4.25
CA ASN A 263 0.83 20.38 -5.39
C ASN A 263 2.13 20.92 -5.97
N LEU A 264 3.01 21.47 -5.13
CA LEU A 264 4.27 22.04 -5.59
C LEU A 264 5.19 20.95 -6.13
N LEU A 265 5.35 19.86 -5.38
CA LEU A 265 6.21 18.74 -5.75
C LEU A 265 5.82 18.10 -7.09
N TRP A 266 4.54 17.80 -7.27
CA TRP A 266 4.08 17.14 -8.49
C TRP A 266 3.86 18.12 -9.64
N SER A 267 3.77 19.43 -9.37
CA SER A 267 3.82 20.45 -10.44
C SER A 267 5.21 20.58 -11.06
N THR A 268 6.28 20.39 -10.28
CA THR A 268 7.65 20.45 -10.79
C THR A 268 8.14 19.14 -11.37
N THR A 269 7.62 18.01 -10.93
CA THR A 269 8.11 16.69 -11.37
C THR A 269 7.67 16.38 -12.80
N ASP A 270 8.64 16.02 -13.65
CA ASP A 270 8.40 15.48 -15.00
C ASP A 270 8.57 13.96 -15.04
N VAL A 271 9.48 13.41 -14.23
CA VAL A 271 9.74 11.98 -14.10
C VAL A 271 9.95 11.64 -12.63
N GLY A 272 9.33 10.56 -12.14
CA GLY A 272 9.61 9.99 -10.83
C GLY A 272 10.58 8.82 -10.89
N VAL A 273 11.44 8.67 -9.88
CA VAL A 273 12.18 7.45 -9.57
C VAL A 273 11.69 6.97 -8.21
N ALA A 274 11.02 5.82 -8.20
CA ALA A 274 10.36 5.30 -7.01
C ALA A 274 11.09 4.05 -6.47
N PHE A 275 11.33 4.04 -5.16
CA PHE A 275 11.84 2.89 -4.41
C PHE A 275 10.75 2.18 -3.59
N GLY A 276 9.50 2.53 -3.85
CA GLY A 276 8.29 1.94 -3.29
C GLY A 276 7.13 2.12 -4.27
N ASP A 277 5.91 1.82 -3.83
CA ASP A 277 4.73 2.05 -4.65
C ASP A 277 4.52 3.54 -4.99
N SER A 278 4.13 3.83 -6.23
CA SER A 278 3.79 5.19 -6.67
C SER A 278 2.39 5.30 -7.29
N ASP A 279 1.68 6.36 -6.92
CA ASP A 279 0.40 6.75 -7.54
C ASP A 279 0.59 7.74 -8.71
N LEU A 280 1.80 8.25 -8.92
CA LEU A 280 2.10 9.30 -9.92
C LEU A 280 1.73 8.94 -11.37
N PRO A 281 1.95 7.71 -11.85
CA PRO A 281 1.58 7.35 -13.23
C PRO A 281 0.08 7.44 -13.48
N ALA A 282 -0.74 7.23 -12.45
CA ALA A 282 -2.19 7.41 -12.57
C ALA A 282 -2.52 8.87 -12.92
N PHE A 283 -1.74 9.83 -12.41
CA PHE A 283 -1.91 11.26 -12.66
C PHE A 283 -1.19 11.75 -13.92
N GLY A 284 -0.50 10.88 -14.65
CA GLY A 284 0.18 11.20 -15.90
C GLY A 284 1.66 11.56 -15.77
N ILE A 285 2.25 11.40 -14.58
CA ILE A 285 3.69 11.58 -14.37
C ILE A 285 4.35 10.21 -14.49
N PRO A 286 5.22 9.96 -15.49
CA PRO A 286 5.92 8.69 -15.63
C PRO A 286 6.78 8.40 -14.41
N VAL A 287 6.91 7.11 -14.07
CA VAL A 287 7.78 6.63 -13.00
C VAL A 287 8.66 5.49 -13.49
N ILE A 288 9.95 5.59 -13.18
CA ILE A 288 10.91 4.50 -13.22
C ILE A 288 10.91 3.86 -11.83
N GLN A 289 10.50 2.60 -11.76
CA GLN A 289 10.46 1.82 -10.54
C GLN A 289 11.85 1.20 -10.33
N ALA A 290 12.58 1.73 -9.36
CA ALA A 290 13.94 1.35 -9.01
C ALA A 290 14.01 0.52 -7.72
N GLY A 291 12.93 0.46 -6.94
CA GLY A 291 12.85 -0.40 -5.76
C GLY A 291 11.62 -1.27 -5.74
N TRP A 292 11.47 -2.04 -4.68
CA TRP A 292 10.39 -3.01 -4.54
C TRP A 292 9.00 -2.33 -4.51
N SER A 293 8.06 -2.84 -5.30
CA SER A 293 6.67 -2.37 -5.35
C SER A 293 5.71 -3.54 -5.48
N GLU A 294 4.65 -3.51 -4.68
CA GLU A 294 3.58 -4.52 -4.66
C GLU A 294 2.95 -4.68 -6.06
N GLY A 295 2.86 -3.58 -6.81
CA GLY A 295 2.29 -3.52 -8.15
C GLY A 295 3.32 -3.34 -9.26
N GLY A 296 4.61 -3.57 -9.00
CA GLY A 296 5.67 -3.34 -9.99
C GLY A 296 5.44 -4.11 -11.30
N ALA A 297 4.84 -5.30 -11.23
CA ALA A 297 4.54 -6.12 -12.41
C ALA A 297 3.16 -5.84 -13.05
N CYS A 298 2.41 -4.82 -12.61
CA CYS A 298 1.11 -4.47 -13.21
C CYS A 298 1.24 -3.63 -14.50
N GLY A 299 2.46 -3.28 -14.92
CA GLY A 299 2.74 -2.46 -16.11
C GLY A 299 2.37 -0.99 -15.97
N ALA A 300 2.27 -0.47 -14.74
CA ALA A 300 1.96 0.93 -14.45
C ALA A 300 3.22 1.84 -14.48
N THR A 301 4.40 1.25 -14.35
CA THR A 301 5.70 1.93 -14.26
C THR A 301 6.69 1.30 -15.23
N HIS A 302 7.82 1.95 -15.45
CA HIS A 302 8.97 1.37 -16.16
C HIS A 302 9.89 0.70 -15.13
N MET A 303 10.11 -0.61 -15.24
CA MET A 303 10.94 -1.35 -14.29
C MET A 303 12.40 -1.29 -14.73
N ALA A 304 13.32 -1.02 -13.80
CA ALA A 304 14.75 -1.20 -14.02
C ALA A 304 15.22 -2.50 -13.39
N GLY A 305 15.63 -3.48 -14.19
CA GLY A 305 16.14 -4.77 -13.72
C GLY A 305 17.64 -4.75 -13.38
N SER A 306 18.36 -3.68 -13.73
CA SER A 306 19.78 -3.50 -13.44
C SER A 306 20.19 -2.03 -13.40
N PRO A 307 21.33 -1.67 -12.78
CA PRO A 307 21.86 -0.30 -12.84
C PRO A 307 22.07 0.25 -14.26
N SER A 308 22.52 -0.61 -15.18
CA SER A 308 22.74 -0.21 -16.58
C SER A 308 21.43 0.09 -17.30
N GLU A 309 20.40 -0.75 -17.11
CA GLU A 309 19.06 -0.49 -17.64
C GLU A 309 18.45 0.77 -17.02
N HIS A 310 18.65 0.97 -15.71
CA HIS A 310 18.22 2.16 -14.99
C HIS A 310 18.79 3.45 -15.59
N HIS A 311 20.10 3.46 -15.90
CA HIS A 311 20.76 4.60 -16.54
C HIS A 311 20.18 4.89 -17.94
N LEU A 312 19.90 3.85 -18.73
CA LEU A 312 19.29 4.01 -20.05
C LEU A 312 17.87 4.60 -19.95
N LEU A 313 17.06 4.09 -19.03
CA LEU A 313 15.70 4.60 -18.77
C LEU A 313 15.74 6.06 -18.31
N LEU A 314 16.65 6.42 -17.41
CA LEU A 314 16.83 7.80 -16.96
C LEU A 314 17.21 8.73 -18.11
N ALA A 315 18.22 8.36 -18.90
CA ALA A 315 18.66 9.15 -20.04
C ALA A 315 17.54 9.35 -21.07
N GLU A 316 16.78 8.30 -21.39
CA GLU A 316 15.65 8.39 -22.30
C GLU A 316 14.53 9.28 -21.74
N ALA A 317 14.15 9.08 -20.47
CA ALA A 317 13.09 9.82 -19.82
C ALA A 317 13.38 11.33 -19.77
N ILE A 318 14.63 11.70 -19.45
CA ILE A 318 15.09 13.10 -19.44
C ILE A 318 15.08 13.67 -20.86
N ALA A 319 15.64 12.96 -21.84
CA ALA A 319 15.71 13.42 -23.23
C ALA A 319 14.32 13.62 -23.85
N ARG A 320 13.34 12.76 -23.54
CA ARG A 320 11.94 12.93 -23.98
C ARG A 320 11.26 14.09 -23.28
N SER A 321 11.44 14.22 -21.97
CA SER A 321 10.88 15.32 -21.18
C SER A 321 11.39 16.69 -21.65
N ALA A 322 12.68 16.79 -21.99
CA ALA A 322 13.29 18.01 -22.55
C ALA A 322 12.66 18.44 -23.88
N LYS A 323 12.12 17.48 -24.65
CA LYS A 323 11.41 17.74 -25.92
C LYS A 323 9.90 17.95 -25.73
N GLY A 324 9.40 17.92 -24.49
CA GLY A 324 7.97 17.94 -24.20
C GLY A 324 7.23 16.67 -24.64
N ALA A 325 7.94 15.58 -24.92
CA ALA A 325 7.35 14.31 -25.32
C ALA A 325 7.03 13.44 -24.09
N GLY A 326 5.87 12.79 -24.08
CA GLY A 326 5.48 11.89 -23.00
C GLY A 326 6.32 10.61 -22.95
N PHE A 327 6.87 10.29 -21.78
CA PHE A 327 7.50 8.99 -21.51
C PHE A 327 6.48 7.93 -21.05
N LEU A 328 5.30 8.36 -20.57
CA LEU A 328 4.21 7.48 -20.17
C LEU A 328 3.26 7.22 -21.36
N GLY A 329 3.10 5.95 -21.75
CA GLY A 329 2.15 5.55 -22.78
C GLY A 329 0.68 5.59 -22.31
N PRO A 330 -0.30 5.64 -23.24
CA PRO A 330 -1.73 5.63 -22.88
C PRO A 330 -2.14 4.35 -22.15
N GLU A 331 -1.63 3.19 -22.57
CA GLU A 331 -1.88 1.92 -21.88
C GLU A 331 -1.32 1.91 -20.46
N GLN A 332 -0.07 2.36 -20.27
CA GLN A 332 0.55 2.43 -18.94
C GLN A 332 -0.24 3.35 -18.00
N ARG A 333 -0.76 4.48 -18.52
CA ARG A 333 -1.63 5.38 -17.75
C ARG A 333 -2.93 4.69 -17.32
N GLU A 334 -3.56 3.95 -18.23
CA GLU A 334 -4.77 3.18 -17.90
C GLU A 334 -4.48 2.09 -16.87
N ARG A 335 -3.38 1.34 -17.04
CA ARG A 335 -2.89 0.36 -16.07
C ARG A 335 -2.66 0.99 -14.71
N ALA A 336 -2.04 2.17 -14.66
CA ALA A 336 -1.83 2.91 -13.42
C ALA A 336 -3.15 3.37 -12.76
N ARG A 337 -4.15 3.79 -13.56
CA ARG A 337 -5.49 4.11 -13.05
C ARG A 337 -6.17 2.89 -12.41
N LEU A 338 -6.09 1.74 -13.08
CA LEU A 338 -6.66 0.49 -12.60
C LEU A 338 -5.92 -0.05 -11.38
N TRP A 339 -4.59 0.05 -11.35
CA TRP A 339 -3.77 -0.32 -10.19
C TRP A 339 -4.11 0.54 -8.97
N LEU A 340 -4.19 1.86 -9.14
CA LEU A 340 -4.64 2.78 -8.10
C LEU A 340 -6.04 2.40 -7.59
N TRP A 341 -6.95 2.07 -8.51
CA TRP A 341 -8.30 1.60 -8.17
C TRP A 341 -8.28 0.29 -7.39
N LEU A 342 -7.50 -0.70 -7.84
CA LEU A 342 -7.38 -1.99 -7.18
C LEU A 342 -6.88 -1.76 -5.75
N ARG A 343 -5.78 -1.04 -5.56
CA ARG A 343 -5.26 -0.77 -4.21
C ARG A 343 -6.26 -0.03 -3.33
N ARG A 344 -6.84 1.07 -3.82
CA ARG A 344 -7.67 1.97 -2.99
C ARG A 344 -9.14 1.55 -2.86
N CYS A 345 -9.59 0.54 -3.61
CA CYS A 345 -10.99 0.14 -3.63
C CYS A 345 -11.19 -1.37 -3.87
N GLY A 346 -10.51 -1.95 -4.85
CA GLY A 346 -10.69 -3.37 -5.20
C GLY A 346 -10.15 -4.34 -4.14
N ALA A 347 -9.03 -3.99 -3.51
CA ALA A 347 -8.34 -4.73 -2.47
C ALA A 347 -8.58 -4.16 -1.06
N ASP A 348 -9.35 -3.08 -0.94
CA ASP A 348 -9.75 -2.47 0.32
C ASP A 348 -11.08 -3.09 0.77
N VAL A 349 -11.00 -4.14 1.60
CA VAL A 349 -12.16 -4.92 2.04
C VAL A 349 -12.82 -4.24 3.25
N PRO A 350 -14.04 -3.70 3.10
CA PRO A 350 -14.76 -3.14 4.22
C PRO A 350 -15.15 -4.25 5.19
N SER A 351 -15.00 -3.99 6.48
CA SER A 351 -15.46 -4.85 7.56
C SER A 351 -16.29 -4.02 8.51
N GLN A 352 -17.43 -4.54 8.94
CA GLN A 352 -18.24 -3.93 9.98
C GLN A 352 -17.53 -4.02 11.34
N LEU A 353 -16.66 -5.01 11.53
CA LEU A 353 -15.89 -5.22 12.75
C LEU A 353 -14.73 -4.24 12.91
N LEU A 354 -14.17 -3.74 11.81
CA LEU A 354 -13.02 -2.84 11.81
C LEU A 354 -13.44 -1.40 11.51
N PRO A 355 -13.24 -0.46 12.45
CA PRO A 355 -13.35 0.95 12.15
C PRO A 355 -12.33 1.39 11.09
N HIS A 356 -12.65 2.49 10.39
CA HIS A 356 -11.69 3.12 9.50
C HIS A 356 -10.49 3.66 10.28
N TRP A 357 -9.31 3.65 9.67
CA TRP A 357 -8.07 4.10 10.31
C TRP A 357 -8.12 5.54 10.86
N GLU A 358 -8.91 6.39 10.20
CA GLU A 358 -9.10 7.82 10.48
C GLU A 358 -9.76 8.10 11.85
N HIS A 359 -10.31 7.08 12.52
CA HIS A 359 -10.81 7.25 13.90
C HIS A 359 -9.71 7.57 14.92
N GLY A 360 -8.44 7.35 14.60
CA GLY A 360 -7.31 7.76 15.45
C GLY A 360 -7.45 7.26 16.89
N ASP A 361 -7.41 8.17 17.86
CA ASP A 361 -7.50 7.85 19.29
C ASP A 361 -8.85 7.22 19.69
N ASP A 362 -9.92 7.46 18.93
CA ASP A 362 -11.26 6.91 19.18
C ASP A 362 -11.44 5.47 18.64
N TYR A 363 -10.41 4.89 18.02
CA TYR A 363 -10.51 3.60 17.35
C TYR A 363 -11.01 2.48 18.26
N ALA A 364 -10.48 2.37 19.49
CA ALA A 364 -10.90 1.34 20.45
C ALA A 364 -12.38 1.45 20.82
N ARG A 365 -12.87 2.68 20.99
CA ARG A 365 -14.27 2.97 21.29
C ARG A 365 -15.17 2.61 20.11
N ALA A 366 -14.81 3.04 18.90
CA ALA A 366 -15.55 2.72 17.68
C ALA A 366 -15.63 1.20 17.47
N MET A 367 -14.52 0.49 17.64
CA MET A 367 -14.48 -0.96 17.52
C MET A 367 -15.36 -1.65 18.56
N THR A 368 -15.38 -1.17 19.80
CA THR A 368 -16.27 -1.70 20.85
C THR A 368 -17.74 -1.60 20.44
N VAL A 369 -18.15 -0.48 19.83
CA VAL A 369 -19.52 -0.29 19.33
C VAL A 369 -19.79 -1.28 18.21
N ASN A 370 -18.88 -1.38 17.24
CA ASN A 370 -19.02 -2.30 16.11
C ASN A 370 -19.21 -3.76 16.57
N LEU A 371 -18.41 -4.24 17.52
CA LEU A 371 -18.52 -5.61 18.03
C LEU A 371 -19.83 -5.91 18.77
N ARG A 372 -20.52 -4.89 19.27
CA ARG A 372 -21.82 -5.09 19.95
C ARG A 372 -22.99 -5.16 18.97
N HIS A 373 -22.80 -4.73 17.73
CA HIS A 373 -23.88 -4.52 16.78
C HIS A 373 -23.68 -5.25 15.45
N ALA A 374 -22.46 -5.64 15.11
CA ALA A 374 -22.22 -6.47 13.94
C ALA A 374 -22.90 -7.84 14.13
N GLU A 375 -23.25 -8.50 13.02
CA GLU A 375 -23.65 -9.90 13.01
C GLU A 375 -22.47 -10.75 12.52
N ARG A 376 -22.22 -11.89 13.17
CA ARG A 376 -21.01 -12.71 12.94
C ARG A 376 -20.91 -13.24 11.51
N ASP A 377 -22.05 -13.57 10.91
CA ASP A 377 -22.12 -14.17 9.58
C ASP A 377 -22.27 -13.13 8.45
N GLY A 378 -22.44 -11.85 8.81
CA GLY A 378 -22.70 -10.77 7.87
C GLY A 378 -21.45 -10.00 7.42
N ASP A 379 -20.28 -10.22 8.03
CA ASP A 379 -19.09 -9.44 7.72
C ASP A 379 -18.41 -9.93 6.42
N ALA A 380 -18.25 -9.01 5.45
CA ALA A 380 -17.68 -9.29 4.14
C ALA A 380 -16.25 -9.83 4.20
N LEU A 381 -15.49 -9.56 5.28
CA LEU A 381 -14.13 -10.03 5.46
C LEU A 381 -14.03 -11.55 5.42
N TYR A 382 -14.89 -12.27 6.13
CA TYR A 382 -14.82 -13.74 6.19
C TYR A 382 -15.01 -14.35 4.79
N SER A 383 -15.95 -13.80 4.01
CA SER A 383 -16.15 -14.21 2.62
C SER A 383 -14.93 -13.90 1.74
N ALA A 384 -14.30 -12.74 1.92
CA ALA A 384 -13.13 -12.32 1.16
C ALA A 384 -11.90 -13.19 1.46
N VAL A 385 -11.65 -13.48 2.74
CA VAL A 385 -10.58 -14.40 3.16
C VAL A 385 -10.84 -15.80 2.62
N GLY A 386 -12.09 -16.28 2.67
CA GLY A 386 -12.46 -17.58 2.12
C GLY A 386 -12.22 -17.67 0.60
N ARG A 387 -12.55 -16.63 -0.17
CA ARG A 387 -12.24 -16.57 -1.61
C ARG A 387 -10.74 -16.55 -1.87
N MET A 388 -10.00 -15.66 -1.21
CA MET A 388 -8.55 -15.55 -1.34
C MET A 388 -7.88 -16.91 -1.07
N TRP A 389 -8.32 -17.60 -0.03
CA TRP A 389 -7.78 -18.91 0.34
C TRP A 389 -8.14 -20.03 -0.64
N ARG A 390 -9.39 -20.06 -1.11
CA ARG A 390 -9.90 -21.07 -2.06
C ARG A 390 -9.18 -20.96 -3.41
N TRP A 391 -9.06 -19.74 -3.92
CA TRP A 391 -8.50 -19.48 -5.25
C TRP A 391 -6.99 -19.30 -5.26
N ARG A 392 -6.37 -19.26 -4.08
CA ARG A 392 -4.95 -18.94 -3.90
C ARG A 392 -4.60 -17.58 -4.50
N ASP A 393 -5.50 -16.61 -4.35
CA ASP A 393 -5.29 -15.26 -4.87
C ASP A 393 -4.21 -14.55 -4.04
N PRO A 394 -3.26 -13.84 -4.67
CA PRO A 394 -2.16 -13.19 -3.96
C PRO A 394 -2.59 -11.92 -3.24
N VAL A 395 -3.81 -11.45 -3.45
CA VAL A 395 -4.35 -10.20 -2.89
C VAL A 395 -5.76 -10.44 -2.38
N LEU A 396 -6.05 -9.93 -1.19
CA LEU A 396 -7.38 -9.92 -0.62
C LEU A 396 -8.26 -8.92 -1.40
N THR A 397 -9.38 -9.39 -1.94
CA THR A 397 -10.25 -8.56 -2.79
C THR A 397 -11.68 -8.47 -2.27
N ARG A 398 -12.25 -7.27 -2.42
CA ARG A 398 -13.64 -6.97 -2.12
C ARG A 398 -14.59 -7.65 -3.09
N PHE A 399 -14.19 -7.73 -4.36
CA PHE A 399 -14.99 -8.29 -5.45
C PHE A 399 -14.58 -9.73 -5.73
N ASP A 400 -15.51 -10.56 -6.20
CA ASP A 400 -15.19 -11.91 -6.67
C ASP A 400 -14.81 -11.87 -8.15
N PHE A 401 -13.51 -11.68 -8.44
CA PHE A 401 -13.01 -11.62 -9.81
C PHE A 401 -13.02 -12.97 -10.55
N HIS A 402 -13.36 -14.06 -9.87
CA HIS A 402 -13.58 -15.36 -10.50
C HIS A 402 -15.03 -15.54 -10.98
N ASP A 403 -15.92 -14.63 -10.58
CA ASP A 403 -17.28 -14.48 -11.13
C ASP A 403 -17.44 -13.12 -11.81
N PRO A 404 -17.24 -13.05 -13.15
CA PRO A 404 -17.38 -11.81 -13.91
C PRO A 404 -18.76 -11.17 -13.80
N ALA A 405 -19.83 -11.97 -13.64
CA ALA A 405 -21.19 -11.46 -13.52
C ALA A 405 -21.40 -10.79 -12.16
N ALA A 406 -20.94 -11.42 -11.08
CA ALA A 406 -20.95 -10.82 -9.75
C ALA A 406 -20.08 -9.55 -9.69
N THR A 407 -18.90 -9.57 -10.30
CA THR A 407 -18.01 -8.40 -10.38
C THR A 407 -18.69 -7.25 -11.13
N ALA A 408 -19.28 -7.51 -12.30
CA ALA A 408 -19.99 -6.48 -13.05
C ALA A 408 -21.18 -5.91 -12.26
N ALA A 409 -21.99 -6.77 -11.63
CA ALA A 409 -23.12 -6.35 -10.80
C ALA A 409 -22.69 -5.50 -9.59
N ALA A 410 -21.55 -5.82 -8.98
CA ALA A 410 -21.01 -5.06 -7.85
C ALA A 410 -20.37 -3.72 -8.24
N LEU A 411 -19.90 -3.58 -9.49
CA LEU A 411 -19.25 -2.37 -10.01
C LEU A 411 -20.24 -1.37 -10.61
N ILE A 412 -21.39 -1.84 -11.10
CA ILE A 412 -22.45 -1.00 -11.64
C ILE A 412 -23.31 -0.51 -10.46
N PRO A 413 -23.35 0.80 -10.16
CA PRO A 413 -24.26 1.33 -9.16
C PRO A 413 -25.70 1.03 -9.61
N SER A 414 -26.52 0.44 -8.74
CA SER A 414 -27.95 0.24 -9.01
C SER A 414 -28.59 1.59 -9.35
N THR A 415 -28.93 1.80 -10.62
CA THR A 415 -29.61 3.02 -11.12
C THR A 415 -31.09 3.08 -10.78
N THR A 416 -31.53 2.37 -9.73
CA THR A 416 -32.88 2.48 -9.15
C THR A 416 -32.92 3.59 -8.10
N ALA A 417 -32.69 4.83 -8.54
CA ALA A 417 -33.30 5.99 -7.89
C ALA A 417 -34.58 6.29 -8.66
N THR A 418 -35.66 5.65 -8.25
CA THR A 418 -37.02 5.96 -8.67
C THR A 418 -37.23 7.46 -8.45
N ARG A 419 -37.24 8.24 -9.52
CA ARG A 419 -37.76 9.61 -9.51
C ARG A 419 -39.21 9.51 -9.07
N VAL A 420 -39.48 9.77 -7.80
CA VAL A 420 -40.85 10.02 -7.32
C VAL A 420 -41.32 11.27 -8.05
N PRO A 421 -42.35 11.21 -8.92
CA PRO A 421 -42.88 12.41 -9.53
C PRO A 421 -43.50 13.24 -8.41
N SER A 422 -42.99 14.46 -8.24
CA SER A 422 -43.60 15.50 -7.42
C SER A 422 -45.03 15.71 -7.89
N ARG A 423 -46.01 15.18 -7.16
CA ARG A 423 -47.40 15.59 -7.32
C ARG A 423 -47.50 17.03 -6.84
N SER A 424 -47.79 17.93 -7.77
CA SER A 424 -48.25 19.27 -7.43
C SER A 424 -49.55 19.13 -6.65
N ILE A 425 -49.54 19.52 -5.38
CA ILE A 425 -50.76 19.80 -4.64
C ILE A 425 -51.25 21.16 -5.14
N ARG A 426 -52.44 21.18 -5.75
CA ARG A 426 -53.29 22.37 -5.84
C ARG A 426 -54.32 22.29 -4.74
#